data_AF-A0A6P1YSG5-F1
#
_entry.id   AF-A0A6P1YSG5-F1
#
_cell.length_a   1.000
_cell.length_b   1.000
_cell.length_c   1.000
_cell.angle_alpha   90.00
_cell.angle_beta   90.00
_cell.angle_gamma   90.00
#
_symmetry.space_group_name_H-M   'P 1'
#
loop_
_entity.id
_entity.type
_entity.pdbx_description
1 polymer ?
#
loop_
_entity_poly.entity_id
_entity_poly.type
_entity_poly.pdbx_seq_one_letter_code
_entity_poly.pdbx_strand_id
1 'polypeptide(L)'
;MFRSALASLALVALSLGPVQASIAESWYVASDADSVHLVLGVPDTDEASLDISCQPGSGEVTVRSFIGSNGLLSGEDAEIRLEGLRTRASFPGKALANDESGGIDVEGHGPLAALEGIVKSARPFSLIVKGARHIISPAGMADPYMTFAEVCAKP
;
A
#
# COMPACT_ATOMS: atom_id res chain seq x y z
N MET A 1 -0.65 36.36 66.01
CA MET A 1 -1.00 37.15 64.81
C MET A 1 -1.17 36.19 63.65
N PHE A 2 -2.27 36.38 62.93
CA PHE A 2 -2.84 35.52 61.87
C PHE A 2 -2.08 35.60 60.52
N ARG A 3 -2.45 34.66 59.62
CA ARG A 3 -2.42 34.71 58.12
C ARG A 3 -1.13 34.24 57.46
N SER A 4 -1.11 33.44 56.39
CA SER A 4 -2.16 32.83 55.56
C SER A 4 -1.54 31.68 54.74
N ALA A 5 -2.33 30.65 54.47
CA ALA A 5 -2.05 29.58 53.52
C ALA A 5 -2.18 30.06 52.07
N LEU A 6 -1.36 29.52 51.16
CA LEU A 6 -1.69 29.41 49.73
C LEU A 6 -1.10 28.10 49.18
N ALA A 7 -1.99 27.13 49.00
CA ALA A 7 -1.77 25.93 48.20
C ALA A 7 -2.06 26.27 46.74
N SER A 8 -1.11 26.03 45.85
CA SER A 8 -1.29 26.20 44.40
C SER A 8 -1.45 24.83 43.75
N LEU A 9 -2.69 24.42 43.49
CA LEU A 9 -3.01 23.38 42.52
C LEU A 9 -2.78 23.95 41.11
N ALA A 10 -1.79 23.44 40.39
CA ALA A 10 -1.66 23.67 38.96
C ALA A 10 -2.46 22.59 38.21
N LEU A 11 -3.55 22.99 37.56
CA LEU A 11 -4.31 22.16 36.62
C LEU A 11 -3.43 21.82 35.40
N VAL A 12 -3.14 20.54 35.19
CA VAL A 12 -2.64 20.05 33.90
C VAL A 12 -3.83 19.96 32.95
N ALA A 13 -3.99 20.98 32.10
CA ALA A 13 -4.92 20.92 30.98
C ALA A 13 -4.37 19.96 29.92
N LEU A 14 -4.92 18.74 29.86
CA LEU A 14 -4.71 17.83 28.74
C LEU A 14 -5.46 18.39 27.51
N SER A 15 -4.74 19.10 26.65
CA SER A 15 -5.21 19.43 25.31
C SER A 15 -5.26 18.17 24.46
N LEU A 16 -6.37 17.44 24.52
CA LEU A 16 -6.75 16.49 23.48
C LEU A 16 -7.17 17.31 22.25
N GLY A 17 -6.19 17.62 21.40
CA GLY A 17 -6.48 18.16 20.07
C GLY A 17 -7.29 17.15 19.25
N PRO A 18 -8.12 17.61 18.30
CA PRO A 18 -8.86 16.72 17.42
C PRO A 18 -7.84 15.89 16.63
N VAL A 19 -7.92 14.56 16.78
CA VAL A 19 -7.30 13.64 15.83
C VAL A 19 -8.03 13.85 14.52
N GLN A 20 -7.41 14.59 13.59
CA GLN A 20 -7.88 14.66 12.22
C GLN A 20 -7.86 13.23 11.70
N ALA A 21 -9.05 12.69 11.40
CA ALA A 21 -9.17 11.41 10.72
C ALA A 21 -8.51 11.57 9.34
N SER A 22 -7.26 11.14 9.21
CA SER A 22 -6.64 10.90 7.91
C SER A 22 -7.56 9.92 7.17
N ILE A 23 -8.02 10.28 5.97
CA ILE A 23 -8.79 9.37 5.13
C ILE A 23 -7.92 8.13 4.97
N ALA A 24 -8.42 7.00 5.46
CA ALA A 24 -7.63 5.77 5.53
C ALA A 24 -7.60 5.11 4.16
N GLU A 25 -6.44 4.58 3.79
CA GLU A 25 -6.32 3.72 2.61
C GLU A 25 -7.28 2.53 2.72
N SER A 26 -7.81 2.09 1.58
CA SER A 26 -8.69 0.95 1.48
C SER A 26 -8.42 0.16 0.19
N TRP A 27 -8.79 -1.11 0.21
CA TRP A 27 -8.71 -1.98 -0.96
C TRP A 27 -9.97 -1.87 -1.80
N TYR A 28 -9.80 -1.72 -3.11
CA TYR A 28 -10.90 -1.71 -4.06
C TYR A 28 -10.48 -2.29 -5.41
N VAL A 29 -11.50 -2.65 -6.22
CA VAL A 29 -11.30 -3.04 -7.61
C VAL A 29 -11.71 -1.89 -8.51
N ALA A 30 -10.86 -1.58 -9.48
CA ALA A 30 -11.17 -0.70 -10.60
C ALA A 30 -10.95 -1.47 -11.92
N SER A 31 -11.52 -0.97 -13.01
CA SER A 31 -11.33 -1.56 -14.33
C SER A 31 -11.30 -0.46 -15.37
N ASP A 32 -10.43 -0.62 -16.37
CA ASP A 32 -10.44 0.16 -17.59
C ASP A 32 -10.84 -0.71 -18.79
N ALA A 33 -10.60 -0.23 -20.01
CA ALA A 33 -10.98 -0.94 -21.23
C ALA A 33 -10.27 -2.30 -21.40
N ASP A 34 -9.05 -2.42 -20.90
CA ASP A 34 -8.15 -3.54 -21.21
C ASP A 34 -7.67 -4.29 -19.96
N SER A 35 -7.82 -3.69 -18.77
CA SER A 35 -7.26 -4.19 -17.51
C SER A 35 -8.22 -4.10 -16.34
N VAL A 36 -8.04 -5.01 -15.37
CA VAL A 36 -8.63 -4.91 -14.03
C VAL A 36 -7.52 -4.61 -13.04
N HIS A 37 -7.84 -3.83 -12.02
CA HIS A 37 -6.91 -3.30 -11.03
C HIS A 37 -7.39 -3.64 -9.62
N LEU A 38 -6.50 -4.13 -8.78
CA LEU A 38 -6.65 -4.21 -7.34
C LEU A 38 -5.78 -3.12 -6.72
N VAL A 39 -6.41 -2.12 -6.12
CA VAL A 39 -5.74 -0.91 -5.66
C VAL A 39 -5.83 -0.81 -4.14
N LEU A 40 -4.72 -0.45 -3.50
CA LEU A 40 -4.69 0.08 -2.15
C LEU A 40 -4.44 1.59 -2.26
N GLY A 41 -5.48 2.37 -1.95
CA GLY A 41 -5.40 3.82 -2.04
C GLY A 41 -6.50 4.51 -1.25
N VAL A 42 -6.49 5.83 -1.31
CA VAL A 42 -7.49 6.68 -0.68
C VAL A 42 -8.66 6.84 -1.65
N PRO A 43 -9.90 6.45 -1.27
CA PRO A 43 -11.06 6.60 -2.14
C PRO A 43 -11.28 8.06 -2.56
N ASP A 44 -11.76 8.24 -3.80
CA ASP A 44 -12.07 9.55 -4.40
C ASP A 44 -10.87 10.51 -4.53
N THR A 45 -9.64 9.98 -4.48
CA THR A 45 -8.41 10.72 -4.76
C THR A 45 -7.49 9.93 -5.69
N ASP A 46 -6.44 10.60 -6.19
CA ASP A 46 -5.39 9.96 -7.00
C ASP A 46 -4.26 9.36 -6.12
N GLU A 47 -4.45 9.32 -4.79
CA GLU A 47 -3.45 8.79 -3.87
C GLU A 47 -3.59 7.27 -3.73
N ALA A 48 -2.58 6.54 -4.22
CA ALA A 48 -2.45 5.10 -4.03
C ALA A 48 -1.08 4.74 -3.46
N SER A 49 -0.98 3.65 -2.71
CA SER A 49 0.30 3.04 -2.31
C SER A 49 0.70 1.89 -3.23
N LEU A 50 -0.30 1.16 -3.74
CA LEU A 50 -0.10 -0.06 -4.52
C LEU A 50 -1.23 -0.23 -5.54
N ASP A 51 -0.87 -0.47 -6.79
CA ASP A 51 -1.78 -0.91 -7.85
C ASP A 51 -1.28 -2.27 -8.37
N ILE A 52 -2.17 -3.25 -8.44
CA ILE A 52 -1.92 -4.55 -9.04
C ILE A 52 -2.90 -4.69 -10.19
N SER A 53 -2.40 -4.69 -11.42
CA SER A 53 -3.22 -4.80 -12.62
C SER A 53 -2.98 -6.12 -13.35
N CYS A 54 -3.97 -6.54 -14.13
CA CYS A 54 -3.83 -7.64 -15.06
C CYS A 54 -4.71 -7.44 -16.30
N GLN A 55 -4.31 -8.05 -17.40
CA GLN A 55 -5.22 -8.31 -18.50
C GLN A 55 -6.09 -9.54 -18.17
N PRO A 56 -7.40 -9.51 -18.46
CA PRO A 56 -8.28 -10.65 -18.21
C PRO A 56 -7.75 -11.95 -18.83
N GLY A 57 -7.77 -13.05 -18.06
CA GLY A 57 -7.33 -14.37 -18.52
C GLY A 57 -5.81 -14.55 -18.66
N SER A 58 -4.99 -13.55 -18.33
CA SER A 58 -3.54 -13.62 -18.55
C SER A 58 -2.80 -14.52 -17.55
N GLY A 59 -3.30 -14.62 -16.31
CA GLY A 59 -2.62 -15.25 -15.17
C GLY A 59 -1.34 -14.54 -14.71
N GLU A 60 -1.05 -13.36 -15.26
CA GLU A 60 0.11 -12.53 -14.92
C GLU A 60 -0.38 -11.20 -14.36
N VAL A 61 0.40 -10.59 -13.48
CA VAL A 61 0.10 -9.29 -12.89
C VAL A 61 1.26 -8.32 -13.12
N THR A 62 0.90 -7.06 -13.31
CA THR A 62 1.81 -5.92 -13.15
C THR A 62 1.54 -5.31 -11.78
N VAL A 63 2.59 -5.11 -11.00
CA VAL A 63 2.54 -4.52 -9.67
C VAL A 63 3.25 -3.19 -9.72
N ARG A 64 2.57 -2.10 -9.35
CA ARG A 64 3.14 -0.76 -9.27
C ARG A 64 3.06 -0.24 -7.85
N SER A 65 4.20 0.23 -7.35
CA SER A 65 4.37 0.77 -6.00
C SER A 65 4.63 2.26 -6.06
N PHE A 66 3.85 3.03 -5.29
CA PHE A 66 3.89 4.50 -5.26
C PHE A 66 4.49 5.06 -3.96
N ILE A 67 5.04 4.20 -3.08
CA ILE A 67 5.64 4.62 -1.80
C ILE A 67 6.99 5.33 -1.95
N GLY A 68 7.37 5.67 -3.19
CA GLY A 68 8.68 6.17 -3.57
C GLY A 68 9.80 5.15 -3.37
N SER A 69 11.02 5.55 -3.72
CA SER A 69 12.22 4.78 -3.44
C SER A 69 13.38 5.70 -3.07
N ASN A 70 14.35 5.17 -2.34
CA ASN A 70 15.54 5.92 -1.95
C ASN A 70 16.74 5.40 -2.72
N GLY A 71 17.21 6.21 -3.68
CA GLY A 71 18.42 5.94 -4.45
C GLY A 71 18.22 4.99 -5.62
N LEU A 72 17.01 4.87 -6.16
CA LEU A 72 16.81 4.43 -7.54
C LEU A 72 16.81 5.64 -8.47
N LEU A 73 17.26 5.43 -9.71
CA LEU A 73 17.05 6.34 -10.82
C LEU A 73 16.06 5.72 -11.82
N SER A 74 15.35 6.54 -12.58
CA SER A 74 14.42 6.05 -13.60
C SER A 74 15.12 5.12 -14.59
N GLY A 75 14.51 3.97 -14.90
CA GLY A 75 15.03 2.93 -15.78
C GLY A 75 15.97 1.91 -15.13
N GLU A 76 16.40 2.13 -13.87
CA GLU A 76 17.19 1.14 -13.13
C GLU A 76 16.39 -0.14 -12.85
N ASP A 77 17.11 -1.27 -12.78
CA ASP A 77 16.53 -2.52 -12.29
C ASP A 77 16.08 -2.35 -10.84
N ALA A 78 14.85 -2.78 -10.58
CA ALA A 78 14.21 -2.67 -9.28
C ALA A 78 13.38 -3.91 -8.97
N GLU A 79 12.92 -4.01 -7.73
CA GLU A 79 12.09 -5.12 -7.26
C GLU A 79 11.08 -4.59 -6.25
N ILE A 80 9.83 -5.01 -6.40
CA ILE A 80 8.79 -4.87 -5.39
C ILE A 80 8.70 -6.16 -4.61
N ARG A 81 8.78 -6.08 -3.28
CA ARG A 81 8.56 -7.22 -2.40
C ARG A 81 7.36 -6.98 -1.50
N LEU A 82 6.46 -7.97 -1.48
CA LEU A 82 5.42 -8.07 -0.46
C LEU A 82 5.89 -9.12 0.55
N GLU A 83 6.08 -8.72 1.81
CA GLU A 83 6.68 -9.58 2.83
C GLU A 83 5.82 -9.62 4.11
N GLY A 84 5.24 -10.79 4.37
CA GLY A 84 4.62 -11.14 5.65
C GLY A 84 5.57 -11.95 6.54
N LEU A 85 5.07 -12.42 7.69
CA LEU A 85 5.89 -13.18 8.66
C LEU A 85 6.49 -14.48 8.07
N ARG A 86 5.75 -15.16 7.19
CA ARG A 86 6.14 -16.45 6.58
C ARG A 86 5.90 -16.51 5.08
N THR A 87 5.54 -15.38 4.48
CA THR A 87 5.09 -15.29 3.10
C THR A 87 5.87 -14.18 2.42
N ARG A 88 6.28 -14.42 1.19
CA ARG A 88 7.01 -13.44 0.38
C ARG A 88 6.57 -13.58 -1.07
N ALA A 89 6.24 -12.46 -1.68
CA ALA A 89 6.09 -12.32 -3.13
C ALA A 89 7.12 -11.29 -3.62
N SER A 90 7.76 -11.56 -4.75
CA SER A 90 8.77 -10.67 -5.33
C SER A 90 8.44 -10.46 -6.80
N PHE A 91 8.43 -9.20 -7.22
CA PHE A 91 8.08 -8.76 -8.56
C PHE A 91 9.25 -7.94 -9.11
N PRO A 92 10.16 -8.55 -9.88
CA PRO A 92 11.25 -7.82 -10.50
C PRO A 92 10.72 -6.93 -11.63
N GLY A 93 11.40 -5.81 -11.85
CA GLY A 93 11.07 -4.88 -12.93
C GLY A 93 11.95 -3.64 -12.90
N LYS A 94 11.33 -2.47 -13.02
CA LYS A 94 12.02 -1.20 -13.28
C LYS A 94 11.56 -0.08 -12.38
N ALA A 95 12.48 0.81 -12.07
CA ALA A 95 12.19 2.13 -11.50
C ALA A 95 11.57 3.03 -12.57
N LEU A 96 10.49 3.73 -12.22
CA LEU A 96 9.78 4.65 -13.11
C LEU A 96 9.79 6.05 -12.52
N ALA A 97 9.99 7.06 -13.37
CA ALA A 97 9.81 8.45 -12.96
C ALA A 97 8.33 8.71 -12.68
N ASN A 98 8.04 9.37 -11.57
CA ASN A 98 6.71 9.85 -11.25
C ASN A 98 6.70 11.36 -11.41
N ASP A 99 6.13 11.85 -12.51
CA ASP A 99 6.14 13.28 -12.86
C ASP A 99 5.24 14.11 -11.93
N GLU A 100 4.24 13.51 -11.29
CA GLU A 100 3.36 14.21 -10.33
C GLU A 100 4.06 14.48 -9.01
N SER A 101 4.73 13.46 -8.43
CA SER A 101 5.43 13.60 -7.16
C SER A 101 6.87 14.08 -7.29
N GLY A 102 7.45 14.02 -8.50
CA GLY A 102 8.88 14.17 -8.75
C GLY A 102 9.73 13.01 -8.19
N GLY A 103 9.07 11.94 -7.72
CA GLY A 103 9.69 10.77 -7.12
C GLY A 103 10.00 9.64 -8.10
N ILE A 104 10.38 8.49 -7.55
CA ILE A 104 10.63 7.25 -8.30
C ILE A 104 9.70 6.15 -7.77
N ASP A 105 8.75 5.76 -8.62
CA ASP A 105 7.92 4.59 -8.43
C ASP A 105 8.69 3.32 -8.85
N VAL A 106 8.13 2.16 -8.54
CA VAL A 106 8.64 0.89 -9.07
C VAL A 106 7.48 0.13 -9.70
N GLU A 107 7.72 -0.44 -10.87
CA GLU A 107 6.84 -1.39 -11.53
C GLU A 107 7.56 -2.74 -11.65
N GLY A 108 6.86 -3.83 -11.35
CA GLY A 108 7.35 -5.18 -11.49
C GLY A 108 6.28 -6.12 -12.03
N HIS A 109 6.70 -7.29 -12.49
CA HIS A 109 5.77 -8.28 -13.06
C HIS A 109 5.95 -9.64 -12.41
N GLY A 110 4.90 -10.46 -12.45
CA GLY A 110 4.96 -11.84 -12.01
C GLY A 110 3.62 -12.57 -12.11
N PRO A 111 3.59 -13.85 -11.76
CA PRO A 111 2.38 -14.64 -11.84
C PRO A 111 1.37 -14.22 -10.76
N LEU A 112 0.07 -14.26 -11.08
CA LEU A 112 -1.02 -14.02 -10.12
C LEU A 112 -0.88 -14.90 -8.86
N ALA A 113 -0.44 -16.15 -9.04
CA ALA A 113 -0.23 -17.10 -7.95
C ALA A 113 0.79 -16.64 -6.89
N ALA A 114 1.69 -15.70 -7.22
CA ALA A 114 2.63 -15.14 -6.26
C ALA A 114 1.93 -14.37 -5.13
N LEU A 115 0.73 -13.83 -5.37
CA LEU A 115 -0.04 -13.06 -4.39
C LEU A 115 -0.77 -13.95 -3.37
N GLU A 116 -1.05 -15.21 -3.71
CA GLU A 116 -1.92 -16.07 -2.90
C GLU A 116 -1.47 -16.22 -1.46
N GLY A 117 -0.15 -16.39 -1.24
CA GLY A 117 0.40 -16.53 0.10
C GLY A 117 0.22 -15.27 0.94
N ILE A 118 0.35 -14.09 0.32
CA ILE A 118 0.14 -12.80 1.00
C ILE A 118 -1.33 -12.68 1.42
N VAL A 119 -2.26 -12.91 0.49
CA VAL A 119 -3.70 -12.76 0.76
C VAL A 119 -4.21 -13.79 1.77
N LYS A 120 -3.88 -15.08 1.57
CA LYS A 120 -4.31 -16.18 2.46
C LYS A 120 -3.80 -16.01 3.89
N SER A 121 -2.70 -15.27 4.09
CA SER A 121 -2.18 -15.03 5.43
C SER A 121 -3.12 -14.19 6.29
N ALA A 122 -3.97 -13.34 5.67
CA ALA A 122 -4.87 -12.39 6.32
C ALA A 122 -4.20 -11.59 7.46
N ARG A 123 -2.89 -11.33 7.32
CA ARG A 123 -2.07 -10.64 8.32
C ARG A 123 -1.39 -9.42 7.69
N PRO A 124 -0.99 -8.43 8.51
CA PRO A 124 -0.18 -7.33 8.03
C PRO A 124 1.07 -7.82 7.30
N PHE A 125 1.38 -7.16 6.20
CA PHE A 125 2.57 -7.41 5.39
C PHE A 125 3.22 -6.08 5.02
N SER A 126 4.49 -6.12 4.62
CA SER A 126 5.24 -4.95 4.17
C SER A 126 5.28 -4.90 2.65
N LEU A 127 4.94 -3.75 2.07
CA LEU A 127 5.36 -3.36 0.72
C LEU A 127 6.77 -2.76 0.83
N ILE A 128 7.72 -3.34 0.10
CA ILE A 128 9.13 -2.98 0.17
C ILE A 128 9.65 -2.74 -1.24
N VAL A 129 10.28 -1.57 -1.42
CA VAL A 129 11.13 -1.25 -2.57
C VAL A 129 12.48 -0.74 -2.05
N LYS A 130 13.43 -0.42 -2.93
CA LYS A 130 14.78 -0.01 -2.49
C LYS A 130 14.71 1.21 -1.56
N GLY A 131 15.09 0.99 -0.30
CA GLY A 131 15.17 2.02 0.73
C GLY A 131 13.82 2.61 1.20
N ALA A 132 12.69 2.03 0.81
CA ALA A 132 11.36 2.41 1.29
C ALA A 132 10.57 1.18 1.76
N ARG A 133 9.73 1.37 2.78
CA ARG A 133 8.90 0.32 3.37
C ARG A 133 7.59 0.93 3.86
N HIS A 134 6.47 0.30 3.48
CA HIS A 134 5.13 0.62 3.97
C HIS A 134 4.48 -0.63 4.58
N ILE A 135 3.88 -0.51 5.77
CA ILE A 135 3.20 -1.64 6.41
C ILE A 135 1.72 -1.56 6.07
N ILE A 136 1.21 -2.60 5.44
CA ILE A 136 -0.15 -2.66 4.91
C ILE A 136 -1.03 -3.52 5.82
N SER A 137 -2.21 -3.00 6.13
CA SER A 137 -3.28 -3.79 6.73
C SER A 137 -4.02 -4.61 5.66
N PRO A 138 -4.28 -5.91 5.89
CA PRO A 138 -5.05 -6.74 4.95
C PRO A 138 -6.56 -6.50 5.08
N ALA A 139 -7.00 -5.64 6.01
CA ALA A 139 -8.42 -5.38 6.25
C ALA A 139 -9.11 -4.88 4.96
N GLY A 140 -10.19 -5.55 4.56
CA GLY A 140 -10.93 -5.22 3.33
C GLY A 140 -10.32 -5.76 2.03
N MET A 141 -9.16 -6.43 2.06
CA MET A 141 -8.50 -6.91 0.84
C MET A 141 -9.18 -8.13 0.19
N ALA A 142 -9.77 -9.02 1.00
CA ALA A 142 -10.16 -10.36 0.55
C ALA A 142 -11.18 -10.35 -0.60
N ASP A 143 -12.29 -9.62 -0.45
CA ASP A 143 -13.35 -9.60 -1.46
C ASP A 143 -12.90 -8.90 -2.77
N PRO A 144 -12.24 -7.73 -2.73
CA PRO A 144 -11.60 -7.14 -3.91
C PRO A 144 -10.61 -8.07 -4.59
N TYR A 145 -9.75 -8.74 -3.82
CA TYR A 145 -8.78 -9.68 -4.39
C TYR A 145 -9.45 -10.86 -5.09
N MET A 146 -10.51 -11.44 -4.51
CA MET A 146 -11.21 -12.56 -5.15
C MET A 146 -11.82 -12.15 -6.49
N THR A 147 -12.43 -10.96 -6.54
CA THR A 147 -13.01 -10.39 -7.77
C THR A 147 -11.92 -10.17 -8.83
N PHE A 148 -10.81 -9.56 -8.43
CA PHE A 148 -9.63 -9.37 -9.29
C PHE A 148 -9.08 -10.71 -9.79
N ALA A 149 -8.83 -11.66 -8.90
CA ALA A 149 -8.21 -12.94 -9.22
C ALA A 149 -9.08 -13.79 -10.15
N GLU A 150 -10.41 -13.73 -10.02
CA GLU A 150 -11.34 -14.43 -10.92
C GLU A 150 -11.22 -13.92 -12.37
N VAL A 151 -11.09 -12.61 -12.56
CA VAL A 151 -10.90 -12.00 -13.88
C VAL A 151 -9.51 -12.27 -14.45
N CYS A 152 -8.48 -12.25 -13.60
CA CYS A 152 -7.09 -12.44 -14.01
C CYS A 152 -6.73 -13.91 -14.31
N ALA A 153 -7.41 -14.87 -13.69
CA ALA A 153 -7.05 -16.27 -13.79
C ALA A 153 -7.11 -16.79 -15.23
N LYS A 154 -6.14 -17.63 -15.60
CA LYS A 154 -6.17 -18.35 -16.89
C LYS A 154 -7.42 -19.25 -16.94
N PRO A 155 -8.11 -19.33 -18.09
CA PRO A 155 -9.24 -20.24 -18.28
C PRO A 155 -8.83 -21.72 -18.19
#